data_AF-A0A975GQI0-F1
#
_entry.id   AF-A0A975GQI0-F1
#
_cell.length_a   1.000
_cell.length_b   1.000
_cell.length_c   1.000
_cell.angle_alpha   90.00
_cell.angle_beta   90.00
_cell.angle_gamma   90.00
#
_symmetry.space_group_name_H-M   'P 1'
#
loop_
_entity.id
_entity.type
_entity.pdbx_description
1 polymer ?
#
loop_
_entity_poly.entity_id
_entity_poly.type
_entity_poly.pdbx_seq_one_letter_code
_entity_poly.pdbx_strand_id
1 'polypeptide(L)' 'MTGRTKKCPYCHVVLKAEDKKCFSCKHKVGPPNEFGIAEKPTDWMSYIVAIVATGGFIYFVYWLFFLKESGQ' A
#
# COMPACT_ATOMS: atom_id res chain seq x y z
N MET A 1 -4.99 25.26 -22.16
CA MET A 1 -5.26 24.03 -21.38
C MET A 1 -4.22 22.98 -21.76
N THR A 2 -3.04 23.01 -21.17
CA THR A 2 -1.94 22.09 -21.49
C THR A 2 -2.08 20.84 -20.61
N GLY A 3 -3.07 19.99 -20.93
CA GLY A 3 -3.39 18.82 -20.12
C GLY A 3 -2.30 17.77 -20.24
N ARG A 4 -1.33 17.76 -19.32
CA ARG A 4 -0.42 16.61 -19.19
C ARG A 4 -1.26 15.38 -18.86
N THR A 5 -1.10 14.33 -19.63
CA THR A 5 -1.73 13.03 -19.36
C THR A 5 -0.75 12.14 -18.62
N LYS A 6 -1.27 11.23 -17.78
CA LYS A 6 -0.48 10.22 -17.09
C LYS A 6 -1.10 8.84 -17.25
N LYS A 7 -0.27 7.80 -17.23
CA LYS A 7 -0.73 6.41 -17.36
C LYS A 7 -0.97 5.79 -15.99
N CYS A 8 -2.06 5.05 -15.82
CA CYS A 8 -2.32 4.32 -14.57
C CYS A 8 -1.29 3.18 -14.40
N PRO A 9 -0.68 3.02 -13.21
CA PRO A 9 0.26 1.91 -12.95
C PRO A 9 -0.44 0.56 -12.81
N TYR A 10 -1.75 0.53 -12.58
CA TYR A 10 -2.50 -0.71 -12.37
C TYR A 10 -3.12 -1.28 -13.64
N CYS A 11 -3.80 -0.43 -14.41
CA CYS A 11 -4.58 -0.84 -15.59
C CYS A 11 -4.12 -0.18 -16.89
N HIS A 12 -3.04 0.60 -16.85
CA HIS A 12 -2.43 1.23 -18.03
C HIS A 12 -3.32 2.21 -18.81
N VAL A 13 -4.48 2.59 -18.28
CA VAL A 13 -5.35 3.61 -18.88
C VAL A 13 -4.75 5.01 -18.78
N VAL A 14 -5.05 5.86 -19.75
CA VAL A 14 -4.62 7.27 -19.79
C VAL A 14 -5.57 8.11 -18.93
N LEU A 15 -5.00 8.89 -18.01
CA LEU A 15 -5.68 9.76 -17.05
C LEU A 15 -5.17 11.19 -17.20
N LYS A 16 -5.90 12.17 -16.66
CA LYS A 16 -5.39 13.53 -16.54
C LYS A 16 -4.32 13.56 -15.45
N ALA A 17 -3.30 14.42 -15.60
CA ALA A 17 -2.23 14.54 -14.61
C ALA A 17 -2.77 14.87 -13.20
N GLU A 18 -3.88 15.59 -13.13
CA GLU A 18 -4.55 16.04 -11.92
C GLU A 18 -5.39 14.95 -11.22
N ASP A 19 -5.75 13.88 -11.94
CA ASP A 19 -6.63 12.84 -11.40
C ASP A 19 -5.93 12.07 -10.27
N LYS A 20 -6.51 12.07 -9.07
CA LYS A 20 -5.98 11.31 -7.91
C LYS A 20 -6.54 9.89 -7.80
N LYS A 21 -7.50 9.55 -8.65
CA LYS A 21 -8.20 8.26 -8.67
C LYS A 21 -8.43 7.83 -10.11
N CYS A 22 -8.19 6.56 -10.41
CA CYS A 22 -8.46 6.02 -11.73
C CYS A 22 -9.97 5.85 -11.96
N PHE A 23 -10.50 6.31 -13.10
CA PHE A 23 -11.91 6.11 -13.45
C PHE A 23 -12.25 4.65 -13.79
N SER A 24 -11.27 3.88 -14.29
CA SER A 24 -11.47 2.48 -14.69
C SER A 24 -11.28 1.51 -13.50
N CYS A 25 -10.09 1.48 -12.90
CA CYS A 25 -9.78 0.52 -11.83
C CYS A 25 -10.10 1.04 -10.42
N LYS A 26 -10.52 2.30 -10.27
CA LYS A 26 -10.86 2.94 -8.98
C LYS A 26 -9.75 2.99 -7.94
N HIS A 27 -8.53 2.53 -8.26
CA HIS A 27 -7.36 2.68 -7.40
C HIS A 27 -6.92 4.14 -7.29
N LYS A 28 -6.33 4.48 -6.14
CA LYS A 28 -5.66 5.76 -5.92
C LYS A 28 -4.40 5.82 -6.78
N VAL A 29 -4.17 6.96 -7.42
CA VAL A 29 -3.01 7.18 -8.30
C VAL A 29 -2.30 8.47 -7.90
N GLY A 30 -0.98 8.42 -7.85
CA GLY A 30 -0.12 9.54 -7.44
C GLY A 30 0.17 10.52 -8.58
N PRO A 31 1.12 11.46 -8.36
CA PRO A 31 1.61 12.34 -9.41
C PRO A 31 2.28 11.55 -10.56
N PRO A 32 2.37 12.13 -11.77
CA PRO A 32 3.14 11.53 -12.85
C PRO A 32 4.63 11.55 -12.53
N ASN A 33 5.29 10.42 -12.73
CA ASN A 33 6.74 10.27 -12.75
C ASN A 33 7.32 10.79 -14.09
N GLU A 34 8.64 10.90 -14.21
CA GLU A 34 9.35 11.40 -15.41
C GLU A 34 9.02 10.62 -16.69
N PHE A 35 8.64 9.35 -16.55
CA PHE A 35 8.19 8.49 -17.65
C PHE A 35 6.71 8.64 -18.02
N GLY A 36 5.98 9.59 -17.42
CA GLY A 36 4.54 9.80 -17.67
C GLY A 36 3.63 8.75 -17.04
N ILE A 37 4.13 7.93 -16.12
CA ILE A 37 3.37 6.91 -15.37
C ILE A 37 3.03 7.47 -13.99
N ALA A 38 1.80 7.30 -13.52
CA ALA A 38 1.42 7.74 -12.18
C ALA A 38 2.10 6.87 -11.12
N GLU A 39 2.66 7.51 -10.09
CA GLU A 39 3.31 6.80 -8.99
C GLU A 39 2.29 6.05 -8.13
N LYS A 40 2.66 4.87 -7.63
CA LYS A 40 1.80 4.07 -6.75
C LYS A 40 1.81 4.70 -5.36
N PRO A 41 0.67 5.12 -4.80
CA PRO A 41 0.64 5.64 -3.44
C PRO A 41 1.01 4.53 -2.46
N THR A 42 1.85 4.86 -1.47
CA THR A 42 2.21 3.91 -0.40
C THR A 42 0.96 3.47 0.35
N ASP A 43 0.71 2.16 0.38
CA ASP A 43 -0.42 1.56 1.10
C ASP A 43 -0.07 1.37 2.58
N TRP A 44 -0.16 2.44 3.37
CA TRP A 44 0.15 2.44 4.82
C TRP A 44 -0.64 1.40 5.61
N MET A 45 -1.89 1.12 5.20
CA MET A 45 -2.74 0.11 5.85
C MET A 45 -2.13 -1.29 5.77
N SER A 46 -1.51 -1.64 4.64
CA SER A 46 -0.87 -2.95 4.45
C SER A 46 0.29 -3.14 5.41
N TYR A 47 1.08 -2.09 5.63
CA TYR A 47 2.21 -2.12 6.57
C TYR A 47 1.73 -2.25 8.01
N ILE A 48 0.68 -1.53 8.41
CA ILE A 48 0.12 -1.63 9.76
C ILE A 48 -0.37 -3.06 10.03
N VAL A 49 -1.13 -3.63 9.10
CA VAL A 49 -1.62 -5.01 9.25
C VAL A 49 -0.47 -6.01 9.34
N ALA A 50 0.58 -5.85 8.51
CA ALA A 50 1.76 -6.69 8.57
C ALA A 50 2.49 -6.60 9.93
N ILE A 51 2.64 -5.39 10.48
CA ILE A 51 3.26 -5.16 11.78
C ILE A 51 2.42 -5.80 12.90
N VAL A 52 1.10 -5.61 12.89
CA VAL A 52 0.19 -6.18 13.90
C VAL A 52 0.20 -7.70 13.85
N ALA A 53 0.11 -8.30 12.66
CA ALA A 53 0.16 -9.75 12.50
C ALA A 53 1.50 -10.34 12.98
N THR A 54 2.60 -9.69 12.62
CA THR A 54 3.95 -10.13 13.01
C THR A 54 4.16 -9.97 14.52
N GLY A 55 3.80 -8.82 15.09
CA GLY A 55 3.90 -8.56 16.53
C GLY A 55 3.03 -9.49 17.36
N GLY A 56 1.80 -9.75 16.91
CA GLY A 56 0.90 -10.72 17.54
C GLY A 56 1.45 -12.15 17.50
N PHE A 57 2.05 -12.56 16.37
CA PHE A 57 2.69 -13.87 16.25
C PHE A 57 3.90 -14.00 17.18
N ILE A 58 4.77 -12.99 17.21
CA ILE A 58 5.93 -12.96 18.11
C ILE A 58 5.47 -13.01 19.57
N TYR A 59 4.49 -12.19 19.95
CA TYR A 59 3.91 -12.20 21.29
C TYR A 59 3.33 -13.57 21.65
N PHE A 60 2.59 -14.20 20.73
CA PHE A 60 2.03 -15.53 20.93
C PHE A 60 3.12 -16.57 21.19
N VAL A 61 4.19 -16.58 20.40
CA VAL A 61 5.34 -17.49 20.59
C VAL A 61 6.03 -17.20 21.93
N TYR A 62 6.31 -15.94 22.26
CA TYR A 62 6.91 -15.59 23.56
C TYR A 62 6.04 -16.03 24.73
N TRP A 63 4.71 -15.89 24.63
CA TRP A 63 3.79 -16.31 25.66
C TRP A 63 3.77 -17.83 25.84
N LEU A 64 3.75 -18.58 24.73
CA LEU A 64 3.70 -20.04 24.74
C LEU A 64 4.97 -20.69 25.30
N PHE A 65 6.14 -20.14 24.98
CA PHE A 65 7.41 -20.71 25.39
C PHE A 65 7.86 -20.14 26.74
N PHE A 66 7.93 -18.82 26.90
CA PHE A 66 8.59 -18.23 28.08
C PHE A 66 7.67 -17.99 29.28
N LEU A 67 6.39 -17.66 29.05
CA LEU A 67 5.44 -17.39 30.14
C LEU A 67 4.70 -18.66 30.61
N LYS A 68 4.68 -19.71 29.80
CA LYS A 68 4.11 -21.01 30.19
C LYS A 68 5.11 -21.90 30.94
N GLU A 69 6.42 -21.76 30.68
CA GLU A 69 7.47 -22.49 31.41
C GLU A 69 7.75 -21.95 32.82
N SER A 70 7.40 -20.70 33.14
CA SER A 70 7.59 -20.12 34.49
C SER A 70 6.56 -20.59 35.53
N GLY A 71 5.68 -21.52 35.17
CA GLY A 71 4.60 -22.05 36.00
C GLY A 71 4.64 -23.57 36.24
N GLN A 72 5.79 -24.24 36.03
CA GLN A 72 6.01 -25.64 36.42
C GLN A 72 7.12 -25.77 37.45
#